data_AF-A0A971GH19-F1
#
_entry.id   AF-A0A971GH19-F1
#
_cell.length_a   1.000
_cell.length_b   1.000
_cell.length_c   1.000
_cell.angle_alpha   90.00
_cell.angle_beta   90.00
_cell.angle_gamma   90.00
#
_symmetry.space_group_name_H-M   'P 1'
#
loop_
_entity.id
_entity.type
_entity.pdbx_description
1 polymer ?
#
loop_
_entity_poly.entity_id
_entity_poly.type
_entity_poly.pdbx_seq_one_letter_code
_entity_poly.pdbx_strand_id
1 'polypeptide(L)' 'MKILVVSDTHGNTDKLSMAIKSCEPFDMLIHCGDGIR' A
#
# COMPACT_ATOMS: atom_id res chain seq x y z
N MET A 1 -0.32 -1.08 -17.60
CA MET A 1 0.42 -0.55 -16.45
C MET A 1 -0.58 -0.17 -15.36
N LYS A 2 -0.55 -0.85 -14.22
CA LYS A 2 -1.43 -0.64 -13.07
C LYS A 2 -0.59 -0.29 -11.85
N ILE A 3 -0.92 0.81 -11.19
CA ILE A 3 -0.20 1.32 -10.02
C ILE A 3 -1.15 1.29 -8.82
N LEU A 4 -0.68 0.72 -7.72
CA LEU A 4 -1.34 0.84 -6.42
C LEU A 4 -0.68 2.00 -5.66
N VAL A 5 -1.48 2.99 -5.26
CA VAL A 5 -1.01 4.12 -4.45
C VAL A 5 -1.66 4.03 -3.07
N VAL A 6 -0.84 4.04 -2.02
CA VAL A 6 -1.27 4.00 -0.62
C VAL A 6 -0.61 5.12 0.17
N SER A 7 -1.21 5.53 1.28
CA SER A 7 -0.69 6.57 2.17
C SER A 7 -1.21 6.33 3.58
N ASP A 8 -0.62 7.00 4.56
CA ASP A 8 -1.23 7.17 5.88
C ASP A 8 -1.52 5.84 6.57
N THR A 9 -0.57 4.91 6.45
CA THR A 9 -0.76 3.58 7.03
C THR A 9 -0.58 3.60 8.54
N HIS A 10 0.08 4.61 9.12
CA HIS A 10 0.38 4.76 10.54
C HIS A 10 0.92 3.46 11.18
N GLY A 11 1.77 2.73 10.45
CA GLY A 11 2.31 1.44 10.88
C GLY A 11 1.33 0.26 10.83
N ASN A 12 0.12 0.43 10.31
CA ASN A 12 -0.88 -0.63 10.20
C ASN A 12 -0.58 -1.57 9.03
N THR A 13 0.36 -2.49 9.26
CA THR A 13 0.82 -3.47 8.28
C THR A 13 -0.29 -4.42 7.82
N ASP A 14 -1.26 -4.73 8.68
CA ASP A 14 -2.35 -5.65 8.36
C ASP A 14 -3.28 -5.07 7.30
N LYS A 15 -3.71 -3.81 7.48
CA LYS A 15 -4.53 -3.11 6.47
C LYS A 15 -3.77 -2.91 5.16
N LEU A 16 -2.48 -2.57 5.23
CA LEU A 16 -1.64 -2.46 4.04
C LEU A 16 -1.55 -3.79 3.28
N SER A 17 -1.36 -4.90 4.00
CA SER A 17 -1.33 -6.26 3.42
C SER A 17 -2.66 -6.63 2.76
N MET A 18 -3.79 -6.29 3.38
CA MET A 18 -5.12 -6.51 2.79
C MET A 18 -5.31 -5.70 1.50
N ALA A 19 -4.90 -4.42 1.50
CA ALA A 19 -5.00 -3.57 0.31
C ALA A 19 -4.16 -4.12 -0.85
N ILE A 20 -2.90 -4.51 -0.58
CA ILE A 20 -2.02 -5.14 -1.56
C ILE A 20 -2.69 -6.38 -2.17
N LYS A 21 -3.13 -7.34 -1.35
CA LYS A 21 -3.76 -8.58 -1.81
C LYS A 21 -5.05 -8.34 -2.61
N SER A 22 -5.86 -7.35 -2.21
CA SER A 22 -7.10 -7.03 -2.92
C SER A 22 -6.89 -6.38 -4.28
N CYS A 23 -5.72 -5.78 -4.50
CA CYS A 23 -5.41 -5.01 -5.69
C CYS A 23 -4.43 -5.70 -6.63
N GLU A 24 -3.81 -6.82 -6.24
CA GLU A 24 -2.99 -7.63 -7.14
C GLU A 24 -3.81 -8.13 -8.36
N PRO A 25 -3.20 -8.25 -9.55
CA PRO A 25 -1.83 -7.84 -9.88
C PRO A 25 -1.73 -6.33 -10.12
N PHE A 26 -0.58 -5.74 -9.80
CA PHE A 26 -0.18 -4.38 -10.17
C PHE A 26 1.33 -4.36 -10.47
N ASP A 27 1.77 -3.41 -11.30
CA ASP A 27 3.16 -3.32 -11.75
C ASP A 27 4.04 -2.51 -10.78
N MET A 28 3.43 -1.63 -9.97
CA MET A 28 4.13 -0.75 -9.04
C MET A 28 3.26 -0.41 -7.84
N LEU A 29 3.88 -0.36 -6.65
CA LEU A 29 3.29 0.15 -5.41
C LEU A 29 4.01 1.45 -5.04
N ILE A 30 3.25 2.52 -4.79
CA ILE A 30 3.75 3.80 -4.29
C ILE A 30 3.16 4.03 -2.90
N HIS A 31 4.01 4.26 -1.89
CA HIS A 31 3.60 4.63 -0.54
C HIS A 31 3.94 6.09 -0.28
N CYS A 32 2.94 6.95 -0.10
CA CYS A 32 3.12 8.41 -0.04
C CYS A 32 3.63 8.95 1.31
N GLY A 33 3.73 8.11 2.35
CA GLY A 33 4.33 8.48 3.64
C GLY A 33 3.49 8.08 4.84
N ASP A 34 3.98 8.42 6.03
CA ASP A 34 3.42 8.05 7.34
C ASP A 34 3.30 6.53 7.55
N GLY A 35 4.33 5.81 7.07
CA GLY A 35 4.40 4.36 7.15
C GLY A 35 4.89 3.86 8.50
N ILE A 36 6.03 4.39 8.96
CA ILE A 36 6.65 4.09 10.25
C ILE A 36 7.42 5.37 10.65
N ARG A 37 7.45 5.68 11.95
CA ARG A 37 8.27 6.76 12.53
C ARG A 37 9.61 6.23 13.03
#